data_AF-A0A120IHQ9-F1
#
_entry.id   AF-A0A120IHQ9-F1
#
_cell.length_a   1.000
_cell.length_b   1.000
_cell.length_c   1.000
_cell.angle_alpha   90.00
_cell.angle_beta   90.00
_cell.angle_gamma   90.00
#
_symmetry.space_group_name_H-M   'P 1'
#
loop_
_entity.id
_entity.type
_entity.pdbx_description
1 polymer ?
#
loop_
_entity_poly.entity_id
_entity_poly.type
_entity_poly.pdbx_seq_one_letter_code
_entity_poly.pdbx_strand_id
1 'polypeptide(L)'
;MKACRKCKETKALAEFSKAKGGKGGLRSQCRACEAARAANYYADNKERAAVRSAKWQANNKEWVATYNAKWQANNKEWVAVRKAKYRADNEEQIAAYQAKWQANARNTLTDNYIKSLIRLREIPQELIELKRIQILIKRELRK
;
A
#
# COMPACT_ATOMS: atom_id res chain seq x y z
N MET A 1 -0.49 -23.22 33.58
CA MET A 1 -0.07 -23.60 32.21
C MET A 1 -1.19 -24.38 31.52
N LYS A 2 -1.23 -24.46 30.20
CA LYS A 2 -2.26 -25.17 29.42
C LYS A 2 -1.65 -25.82 28.18
N ALA A 3 -2.03 -27.06 27.88
CA ALA A 3 -1.60 -27.76 26.67
C ALA A 3 -2.42 -27.32 25.45
N CYS A 4 -1.73 -26.98 24.36
CA CYS A 4 -2.35 -26.67 23.08
C CYS A 4 -2.86 -27.96 22.41
N ARG A 5 -4.14 -28.02 22.00
CA ARG A 5 -4.68 -29.21 21.32
C ARG A 5 -4.13 -29.44 19.91
N LYS A 6 -3.50 -28.44 19.29
CA LYS A 6 -2.97 -28.53 17.92
C LYS A 6 -1.49 -28.94 17.89
N CYS A 7 -0.62 -28.19 18.58
CA CYS A 7 0.82 -28.50 18.64
C CYS A 7 1.21 -29.40 19.83
N LYS A 8 0.28 -29.70 20.74
CA LYS A 8 0.48 -30.54 21.95
C LYS A 8 1.48 -30.00 22.98
N GLU A 9 2.09 -28.85 22.75
CA GLU A 9 2.98 -28.16 23.69
C GLU A 9 2.21 -27.53 24.86
N THR A 10 2.79 -27.60 26.06
CA THR A 10 2.31 -26.90 27.25
C THR A 10 2.82 -25.46 27.27
N LYS A 11 1.90 -24.49 27.20
CA LYS A 11 2.23 -23.06 27.14
C LYS A 11 1.62 -22.28 28.30
N ALA A 12 2.11 -21.06 28.52
CA ALA A 12 1.51 -20.11 29.45
C ALA A 12 0.07 -19.78 29.03
N LEU A 13 -0.80 -19.44 29.98
CA LEU A 13 -2.19 -19.06 29.67
C LEU A 13 -2.28 -17.81 28.79
N ALA A 14 -1.27 -16.94 28.86
CA ALA A 14 -1.14 -15.75 28.02
C ALA A 14 -1.02 -16.09 26.51
N GLU A 15 -0.54 -17.29 26.16
CA GLU A 15 -0.42 -17.77 24.78
C GLU A 15 -1.74 -18.25 24.18
N PHE A 16 -2.84 -18.15 24.93
CA PHE A 16 -4.18 -18.54 24.49
C PHE A 16 -5.09 -17.32 24.40
N SER A 17 -5.90 -17.27 23.35
CA SER A 17 -6.91 -16.23 23.17
C SER A 17 -8.12 -16.50 24.05
N LYS A 18 -8.80 -15.43 24.49
CA LYS A 18 -10.04 -15.54 25.26
C LYS A 18 -11.17 -16.10 24.39
N ALA A 19 -11.99 -16.98 24.95
CA ALA A 19 -13.17 -17.55 24.29
C ALA A 19 -14.27 -17.87 25.29
N LYS A 20 -15.49 -17.38 25.02
CA LYS A 20 -16.67 -17.54 25.89
C LYS A 20 -17.02 -19.01 26.16
N GLY A 21 -16.87 -19.89 25.18
CA GLY A 21 -17.15 -21.33 25.32
C GLY A 21 -15.93 -22.20 25.65
N GLY A 22 -14.77 -21.60 25.95
CA GLY A 22 -13.55 -22.35 26.24
C GLY A 22 -13.46 -22.78 27.70
N LYS A 23 -12.89 -23.96 27.98
CA LYS A 23 -12.55 -24.36 29.37
C LYS A 23 -11.59 -23.33 29.97
N GLY A 24 -12.02 -22.70 31.07
CA GLY A 24 -11.31 -21.60 31.73
C GLY A 24 -11.32 -20.28 30.95
N GLY A 25 -12.31 -20.05 30.08
CA GLY A 25 -12.45 -18.83 29.28
C GLY A 25 -11.39 -18.67 28.18
N LEU A 26 -10.65 -19.73 27.86
CA LEU A 26 -9.52 -19.71 26.92
C LEU A 26 -9.72 -20.73 25.80
N ARG A 27 -9.28 -20.37 24.59
CA ARG A 27 -9.23 -21.27 23.43
C ARG A 27 -8.43 -22.54 23.73
N SER A 28 -8.73 -23.60 22.99
CA SER A 28 -8.04 -24.89 23.09
C SER A 28 -6.72 -24.94 22.31
N GLN A 29 -6.52 -24.00 21.38
CA GLN A 29 -5.32 -23.86 20.56
C GLN A 29 -4.55 -22.62 21.01
N CYS A 30 -3.22 -22.66 20.93
CA CYS A 30 -2.39 -21.48 21.18
C CYS A 30 -2.48 -20.48 20.02
N ARG A 31 -2.18 -19.22 20.29
CA ARG A 31 -2.23 -18.10 19.32
C ARG A 31 -1.44 -18.39 18.05
N ALA A 32 -0.26 -19.01 18.16
CA ALA A 32 0.54 -19.39 17.00
C ALA A 32 -0.19 -20.38 16.08
N CYS A 33 -0.86 -21.40 16.64
CA CYS A 33 -1.67 -22.34 15.86
C CYS A 33 -2.92 -21.68 15.27
N GLU A 34 -3.56 -20.76 16.00
CA GLU A 34 -4.70 -19.99 15.49
C GLU A 34 -4.27 -19.09 14.32
N ALA A 35 -3.13 -18.41 14.44
CA ALA A 35 -2.56 -17.57 13.39
C ALA A 35 -2.20 -18.38 12.15
N ALA A 36 -1.53 -19.53 12.30
CA ALA A 36 -1.20 -20.41 11.19
C ALA A 36 -2.46 -20.93 10.47
N ARG A 37 -3.49 -21.33 11.23
CA ARG A 37 -4.78 -21.73 10.67
C ARG A 37 -5.46 -20.58 9.91
N ALA A 38 -5.44 -19.37 10.47
CA ALA A 38 -6.04 -18.20 9.84
C ALA A 38 -5.30 -17.81 8.56
N ALA A 39 -3.97 -17.87 8.57
CA ALA A 39 -3.14 -17.62 7.39
C ALA A 39 -3.43 -18.61 6.26
N ASN A 40 -3.48 -19.92 6.56
CA ASN A 40 -3.84 -20.94 5.58
C ASN A 40 -5.23 -20.72 5.02
N TYR A 41 -6.23 -20.48 5.89
CA TYR A 41 -7.59 -20.19 5.45
C TYR A 41 -7.66 -18.98 4.53
N TYR A 42 -6.93 -17.90 4.87
CA TYR A 42 -6.86 -16.71 4.02
C TYR A 42 -6.20 -17.00 2.68
N ALA A 43 -5.09 -17.75 2.66
CA ALA A 43 -4.40 -18.14 1.43
C ALA A 43 -5.32 -18.96 0.52
N ASP A 44 -5.95 -20.01 1.05
CA ASP A 44 -6.83 -20.92 0.32
C ASP A 44 -8.10 -20.23 -0.21
N ASN A 45 -8.55 -19.16 0.46
CA ASN A 45 -9.78 -18.45 0.10
C ASN A 45 -9.54 -17.08 -0.52
N LYS A 46 -8.27 -16.70 -0.79
CA LYS A 46 -7.91 -15.39 -1.31
C LYS A 46 -8.60 -15.10 -2.63
N GLU A 47 -8.55 -16.04 -3.57
CA GLU A 47 -9.16 -15.90 -4.88
C GLU A 47 -10.69 -15.85 -4.78
N ARG A 48 -11.28 -16.72 -3.98
CA ARG A 48 -12.74 -16.72 -3.75
C ARG A 48 -13.23 -15.40 -3.16
N ALA A 49 -12.47 -14.83 -2.21
CA ALA A 49 -12.76 -13.53 -1.63
C ALA A 49 -12.62 -12.41 -2.67
N ALA A 50 -11.58 -12.45 -3.51
CA ALA A 50 -11.37 -11.50 -4.59
C ALA A 50 -12.52 -11.53 -5.61
N VAL A 51 -12.91 -12.73 -6.08
CA VAL A 51 -14.04 -12.91 -7.00
C VAL A 51 -15.35 -12.39 -6.38
N ARG A 52 -15.62 -12.73 -5.12
CA ARG A 52 -16.81 -12.24 -4.42
C ARG A 52 -16.80 -10.71 -4.29
N SER A 53 -15.65 -10.12 -3.96
CA SER A 53 -15.49 -8.67 -3.84
C SER A 53 -15.69 -7.99 -5.19
N ALA A 54 -15.08 -8.52 -6.26
CA ALA A 54 -15.23 -7.99 -7.61
C ALA A 54 -16.70 -8.04 -8.06
N LYS A 55 -17.39 -9.16 -7.84
CA LYS A 55 -18.82 -9.30 -8.14
C LYS A 55 -19.66 -8.30 -7.36
N TRP A 56 -19.38 -8.11 -6.07
CA TRP A 56 -20.09 -7.12 -5.25
C TRP A 56 -19.84 -5.69 -5.75
N GLN A 57 -18.59 -5.32 -6.05
CA GLN A 57 -18.24 -4.01 -6.58
C GLN A 57 -18.91 -3.74 -7.94
N ALA A 58 -18.92 -4.72 -8.84
CA ALA A 58 -19.58 -4.61 -10.14
C ALA A 58 -21.09 -4.36 -9.97
N ASN A 59 -21.75 -5.18 -9.14
CA ASN A 59 -23.20 -5.09 -8.93
C ASN A 59 -23.63 -3.86 -8.12
N ASN A 60 -22.74 -3.25 -7.34
CA ASN A 60 -23.05 -2.13 -6.46
C ASN A 60 -22.33 -0.84 -6.87
N LYS A 61 -21.78 -0.77 -8.09
CA LYS A 61 -20.96 0.36 -8.55
C LYS A 61 -21.65 1.70 -8.38
N GLU A 62 -22.91 1.81 -8.80
CA GLU A 62 -23.69 3.06 -8.71
C GLU A 62 -24.03 3.42 -7.25
N TRP A 63 -24.42 2.44 -6.45
CA TRP A 63 -24.67 2.65 -5.03
C TRP A 63 -23.40 3.12 -4.30
N VAL A 64 -22.24 2.49 -4.57
CA VAL A 64 -20.96 2.90 -3.99
C VAL A 64 -20.59 4.32 -4.43
N ALA A 65 -20.75 4.66 -5.71
CA ALA A 65 -20.46 6.00 -6.21
C ALA A 65 -21.33 7.06 -5.53
N THR A 66 -22.64 6.84 -5.46
CA THR A 66 -23.59 7.77 -4.82
C THR A 66 -23.36 7.88 -3.32
N TYR A 67 -23.10 6.77 -2.63
CA TYR A 67 -22.75 6.75 -1.21
C TYR A 67 -21.46 7.53 -0.94
N ASN A 68 -20.40 7.28 -1.72
CA ASN A 68 -19.12 7.97 -1.57
C ASN A 68 -19.26 9.46 -1.84
N ALA A 69 -20.03 9.87 -2.85
CA ALA A 69 -20.29 11.28 -3.13
C ALA A 69 -20.99 11.98 -1.96
N LYS A 70 -22.02 11.34 -1.38
CA LYS A 70 -22.71 11.85 -0.18
C LYS A 70 -21.76 11.94 1.02
N TRP A 71 -20.96 10.91 1.25
CA TRP A 71 -19.98 10.93 2.34
C TRP A 71 -18.96 12.05 2.16
N GLN A 72 -18.41 12.23 0.96
CA GLN A 72 -17.45 13.30 0.66
C GLN A 72 -18.06 14.68 0.84
N ALA A 73 -19.30 14.90 0.39
CA ALA A 73 -20.01 16.16 0.57
C ALA A 73 -20.20 16.49 2.07
N ASN A 74 -20.71 15.52 2.84
CA ASN A 74 -21.02 15.71 4.25
C ASN A 74 -19.78 15.80 5.14
N ASN A 75 -18.64 15.23 4.71
CA ASN A 75 -17.40 15.19 5.50
C ASN A 75 -16.32 16.12 4.95
N LYS A 76 -16.63 16.98 3.97
CA LYS A 76 -15.66 17.84 3.27
C LYS A 76 -14.81 18.66 4.25
N GLU A 77 -15.47 19.32 5.21
CA GLU A 77 -14.80 20.17 6.20
C GLU A 77 -13.95 19.36 7.17
N TRP A 78 -14.49 18.26 7.70
CA TRP A 78 -13.75 17.35 8.57
C TRP A 78 -12.50 16.79 7.89
N VAL A 79 -12.61 16.39 6.61
CA VAL A 79 -11.46 15.93 5.82
C VAL A 79 -10.46 17.06 5.61
N ALA A 80 -10.91 18.29 5.34
CA ALA A 80 -10.02 19.44 5.16
C ALA A 80 -9.23 19.75 6.43
N VAL A 81 -9.90 19.79 7.59
CA VAL A 81 -9.26 19.99 8.90
C VAL A 81 -8.25 18.90 9.18
N ARG A 82 -8.62 17.63 8.98
CA ARG A 82 -7.71 16.50 9.21
C ARG A 82 -6.50 16.55 8.27
N LYS A 83 -6.68 16.91 7.01
CA LYS A 83 -5.58 17.09 6.05
C LYS A 83 -4.67 18.24 6.44
N ALA A 84 -5.23 19.36 6.90
CA ALA A 84 -4.46 20.50 7.38
C ALA A 84 -3.61 20.11 8.60
N LYS A 85 -4.22 19.45 9.58
CA LYS A 85 -3.51 18.90 10.75
C LYS A 85 -2.38 17.95 10.34
N TYR A 86 -2.66 17.00 9.46
CA TYR A 86 -1.62 16.07 8.97
C TYR A 86 -0.46 16.81 8.29
N ARG A 87 -0.74 17.81 7.46
CA ARG A 87 0.30 18.62 6.82
C ARG A 87 1.16 19.39 7.81
N ALA A 88 0.55 20.00 8.82
CA ALA A 88 1.26 20.71 9.88
C ALA A 88 2.11 19.74 10.73
N ASP A 89 1.52 18.63 11.17
CA ASP A 89 2.19 17.64 12.03
C ASP A 89 3.30 16.86 11.29
N ASN A 90 3.33 16.89 9.95
CA ASN A 90 4.28 16.13 9.12
C ASN A 90 5.03 17.02 8.11
N GLU A 91 5.13 18.33 8.37
CA GLU A 91 5.71 19.29 7.45
C GLU A 91 7.13 18.90 7.01
N GLU A 92 8.00 18.57 7.96
CA GLU A 92 9.38 18.15 7.69
C GLU A 92 9.44 16.86 6.85
N GLN A 93 8.57 15.89 7.13
CA GLN A 93 8.52 14.63 6.37
C GLN A 93 8.04 14.87 4.94
N ILE A 94 7.05 15.74 4.78
CA ILE A 94 6.53 16.15 3.47
C ILE A 94 7.63 16.89 2.70
N ALA A 95 8.31 17.84 3.33
CA ALA A 95 9.41 18.58 2.73
C ALA A 95 10.57 17.66 2.33
N ALA A 96 10.97 16.72 3.20
CA ALA A 96 12.01 15.74 2.89
C ALA A 96 11.60 14.81 1.75
N TYR A 97 10.34 14.35 1.71
CA TYR A 97 9.81 13.57 0.60
C TYR A 97 9.81 14.36 -0.71
N GLN A 98 9.37 15.62 -0.67
CA GLN A 98 9.38 16.52 -1.83
C GLN A 98 10.81 16.79 -2.31
N ALA A 99 11.76 17.03 -1.40
CA ALA A 99 13.17 17.23 -1.76
C ALA A 99 13.76 16.00 -2.43
N LYS A 100 13.47 14.79 -1.92
CA LYS A 100 13.87 13.53 -2.57
C LYS A 100 13.22 13.38 -3.95
N TRP A 101 11.93 13.68 -4.07
CA TRP A 101 11.23 13.62 -5.35
C TRP A 101 11.82 14.62 -6.36
N GLN A 102 12.09 15.85 -5.95
CA GLN A 102 12.72 16.88 -6.79
C GLN A 102 14.15 16.50 -7.20
N ALA A 103 14.94 15.95 -6.27
CA ALA A 103 16.29 15.46 -6.56
C ALA A 103 16.26 14.30 -7.58
N ASN A 104 15.31 13.37 -7.43
CA ASN A 104 15.10 12.30 -8.40
C ASN A 104 14.56 12.83 -9.73
N ALA A 105 13.61 13.77 -9.72
CA ALA A 105 13.04 14.38 -10.92
C ALA A 105 14.09 15.16 -11.72
N ARG A 106 15.05 15.82 -11.06
CA ARG A 106 16.20 16.48 -11.71
C ARG A 106 17.01 15.50 -12.56
N ASN A 107 17.05 14.23 -12.19
CA ASN A 107 17.82 13.19 -12.89
C ASN A 107 16.92 12.27 -13.73
N THR A 108 15.60 12.35 -13.56
CA THR A 108 14.65 11.52 -14.29
C THR A 108 14.27 12.21 -15.60
N LEU A 109 14.93 11.84 -16.69
CA LEU A 109 14.59 12.30 -18.03
C LEU A 109 13.72 11.25 -18.72
N THR A 110 12.44 11.57 -18.94
CA THR A 110 11.50 10.65 -19.60
C THR A 110 11.90 10.42 -21.06
N ASP A 111 11.62 9.23 -21.57
CA ASP A 111 11.86 8.88 -22.98
C ASP A 111 11.19 9.89 -23.92
N ASN A 112 9.96 10.31 -23.61
CA ASN A 112 9.23 11.30 -24.41
C ASN A 112 9.96 12.65 -24.47
N TYR A 113 10.52 13.11 -23.35
CA TYR A 113 11.32 14.33 -23.34
C TYR A 113 12.58 14.17 -24.19
N ILE A 114 13.29 13.05 -24.06
CA ILE A 114 14.51 12.80 -24.85
C ILE A 114 14.20 12.68 -26.34
N LYS A 115 13.14 11.93 -26.71
CA LYS A 115 12.68 11.77 -28.10
C LYS A 115 12.34 13.13 -28.72
N SER A 116 11.71 14.03 -27.97
CA SER A 116 11.41 15.39 -28.44
C SER A 116 12.65 16.22 -28.79
N LEU A 117 13.82 15.87 -28.25
CA LEU A 117 15.10 16.55 -28.51
C LEU A 117 15.87 15.97 -29.70
N ILE A 118 15.47 14.80 -30.21
CA ILE A 118 16.14 14.11 -31.32
C ILE A 118 15.27 14.24 -32.57
N ARG A 119 15.79 14.90 -33.61
CA ARG A 119 15.06 15.11 -34.88
C ARG A 119 15.23 13.93 -35.84
N LEU A 120 14.86 12.72 -35.39
CA LEU A 120 14.86 11.50 -36.22
C LEU A 120 13.47 10.88 -36.21
N ARG A 121 13.07 10.29 -37.34
CA ARG A 121 11.76 9.64 -37.51
C ARG A 121 11.67 8.32 -36.73
N GLU A 122 12.74 7.55 -36.75
CA GLU A 122 12.91 6.34 -35.94
C GLU A 122 14.13 6.53 -35.06
N ILE A 123 13.93 6.48 -33.74
CA ILE A 123 14.98 6.76 -32.76
C ILE A 123 15.34 5.43 -32.08
N PRO A 124 16.54 4.89 -32.33
CA PRO A 124 17.04 3.70 -31.62
C PRO A 124 17.09 3.94 -30.10
N GLN A 125 16.85 2.90 -29.30
CA GLN A 125 16.84 3.02 -27.84
C GLN A 125 18.21 3.47 -27.31
N GLU A 126 19.29 2.98 -27.91
CA GLU A 126 20.66 3.34 -27.56
C GLU A 126 20.90 4.85 -27.69
N LEU A 127 20.33 5.48 -28.73
CA LEU A 127 20.47 6.92 -28.96
C LEU A 127 19.72 7.75 -27.91
N ILE A 128 18.58 7.25 -27.41
CA ILE A 128 17.83 7.85 -26.30
C ILE A 128 18.67 7.81 -25.03
N GLU A 129 19.28 6.67 -24.72
CA GLU A 129 20.13 6.52 -23.52
C GLU A 129 21.38 7.41 -23.60
N LEU A 130 22.06 7.44 -24.75
CA LEU A 130 23.21 8.33 -24.97
C LEU A 130 22.83 9.81 -24.78
N LYS A 131 21.67 10.22 -25.31
CA LYS A 131 21.18 11.60 -25.18
C LYS A 131 20.80 11.93 -23.74
N ARG A 132 20.20 10.98 -23.01
CA ARG A 132 19.91 11.09 -21.58
C ARG A 132 21.20 11.31 -20.78
N ILE A 133 22.21 10.45 -20.97
CA ILE A 133 23.51 10.57 -20.31
C ILE A 133 24.17 11.91 -20.63
N GLN A 134 24.16 12.34 -21.90
CA GLN A 134 24.71 13.64 -22.32
C GLN A 134 24.09 14.81 -21.53
N ILE A 135 22.77 14.82 -21.37
CA ILE A 135 22.06 15.90 -20.65
C ILE A 135 22.39 15.86 -19.15
N LEU A 136 22.45 14.67 -18.55
CA LEU A 136 22.80 14.51 -17.14
C LEU A 136 24.22 15.00 -16.86
N ILE A 137 25.20 14.62 -17.69
CA ILE A 137 26.59 15.12 -17.59
C ILE A 137 26.61 16.65 -17.67
N LYS A 138 25.92 17.24 -18.65
CA LYS A 138 25.83 18.71 -18.79
C LYS A 138 25.15 19.40 -17.61
N ARG A 139 24.24 18.72 -16.89
CA ARG A 139 23.61 19.25 -15.67
C ARG A 139 24.54 19.18 -14.47
N GLU A 140 25.43 18.20 -14.44
CA GLU A 140 26.42 18.03 -13.38
C GLU A 140 27.56 19.03 -13.51
N LEU A 141 28.07 19.23 -14.73
CA LEU A 141 29.13 20.21 -15.02
C LEU A 141 28.72 21.68 -14.79
N ARG A 142 27.42 21.95 -14.59
CA ARG A 142 26.86 23.29 -14.32
C ARG A 142 26.53 23.53 -12.84
N LYS A 143 26.75 22.53 -11.98
CA LYS A 143 26.69 22.72 -10.52
C LYS A 143 27.98 23.37 -10.05
#